data_AF-A0A972S865-F1
#
_entry.id   AF-A0A972S865-F1
#
_cell.length_a   1.000
_cell.length_b   1.000
_cell.length_c   1.000
_cell.angle_alpha   90.00
_cell.angle_beta   90.00
_cell.angle_gamma   90.00
#
_symmetry.space_group_name_H-M   'P 1'
#
loop_
_entity.id
_entity.type
_entity.pdbx_description
1 polymer ?
#
loop_
_entity_poly.entity_id
_entity_poly.type
_entity_poly.pdbx_seq_one_letter_code
_entity_poly.pdbx_strand_id
1 'polypeptide(L)' 'EFLCPKVAIPMHYDTFDMIKADPQKFASAVGNTAKVVILKPGGFFEL' A
#
# COMPACT_ATOMS: atom_id res chain seq x y z
N GLU A 1 5.76 19.95 0.14
CA GLU A 1 4.40 19.39 0.20
C GLU A 1 4.47 17.89 -0.10
N PHE A 2 3.54 17.07 0.40
CA PHE A 2 3.49 15.62 0.15
C PHE A 2 2.47 15.28 -0.96
N LEU A 3 2.39 14.02 -1.39
CA LEU A 3 1.66 13.60 -2.60
C LEU A 3 0.13 13.68 -2.53
N CYS A 4 -0.48 13.44 -1.36
CA CYS A 4 -1.94 13.42 -1.14
C CYS A 4 -2.76 12.72 -2.26
N PRO A 5 -2.46 11.45 -2.61
CA PRO A 5 -3.09 10.78 -3.75
C PRO A 5 -4.54 10.35 -3.46
N LYS A 6 -5.33 10.13 -4.51
CA LYS A 6 -6.67 9.52 -4.38
C LYS A 6 -6.59 8.04 -3.94
N VAL A 7 -5.61 7.31 -4.47
CA VAL A 7 -5.39 5.88 -4.23
C VAL A 7 -3.91 5.63 -3.97
N ALA A 8 -3.59 4.79 -2.98
CA ALA A 8 -2.24 4.33 -2.69
C ALA A 8 -2.20 2.80 -2.67
N ILE A 9 -1.22 2.20 -3.37
CA ILE A 9 -0.99 0.76 -3.41
C ILE A 9 0.39 0.49 -2.79
N PRO A 10 0.48 -0.06 -1.56
CA PRO A 10 1.77 -0.41 -0.98
C PRO A 10 2.40 -1.55 -1.79
N MET A 11 3.71 -1.44 -2.00
CA MET A 11 4.50 -2.36 -2.81
C MET A 11 5.90 -2.52 -2.22
N HIS A 12 6.70 -3.40 -2.82
CA HIS A 12 8.09 -3.62 -2.43
C HIS A 12 8.25 -4.04 -0.95
N TYR A 13 7.38 -4.95 -0.52
CA TYR A 13 7.44 -5.63 0.78
C TYR A 13 7.44 -7.15 0.57
N ASP A 14 7.87 -7.90 1.58
CA ASP A 14 7.86 -9.37 1.64
C ASP A 14 8.69 -10.12 0.58
N THR A 15 9.41 -9.44 -0.32
CA THR A 15 10.29 -10.10 -1.31
C THR A 15 11.50 -10.78 -0.66
N PHE A 16 12.00 -10.20 0.44
CA PHE A 16 13.10 -10.74 1.25
C PHE A 16 12.74 -10.65 2.72
N ASP A 17 13.33 -11.52 3.55
CA ASP A 17 13.10 -11.51 5.01
C ASP A 17 13.38 -10.13 5.64
N MET A 18 14.38 -9.42 5.13
CA MET A 18 14.76 -8.08 5.59
C MET A 18 13.68 -7.02 5.37
N ILE A 19 12.81 -7.21 4.38
CA ILE A 19 11.76 -6.25 4.02
C ILE A 19 10.35 -6.80 4.28
N LYS A 20 10.24 -7.78 5.19
CA LYS A 20 8.93 -8.25 5.66
C LYS A 20 8.18 -7.11 6.34
N ALA A 21 6.99 -6.81 5.86
CA ALA A 21 6.19 -5.72 6.39
C ALA A 21 4.68 -6.01 6.25
N ASP A 22 3.91 -5.51 7.22
CA ASP A 22 2.45 -5.67 7.21
C ASP A 22 1.80 -4.49 6.47
N PRO A 23 1.21 -4.69 5.28
CA PRO A 23 0.56 -3.63 4.53
C PRO A 23 -0.70 -3.08 5.22
N GLN A 24 -1.28 -3.79 6.21
CA GLN A 24 -2.40 -3.26 7.00
C GLN A 24 -1.97 -2.18 7.98
N LYS A 25 -0.74 -2.21 8.46
CA LYS A 25 -0.17 -1.10 9.25
C LYS A 25 -0.05 0.16 8.39
N PHE A 26 0.38 0.00 7.14
CA PHE A 26 0.41 1.11 6.17
C PHE A 26 -1.00 1.68 5.94
N ALA A 27 -1.99 0.82 5.68
CA ALA A 27 -3.38 1.24 5.50
C ALA A 27 -3.92 2.01 6.72
N SER A 28 -3.64 1.51 7.92
CA SER A 28 -4.04 2.15 9.18
C SER A 28 -3.37 3.51 9.38
N ALA A 29 -2.10 3.65 9.00
CA ALA A 29 -1.36 4.92 9.10
C ALA A 29 -1.82 5.97 8.08
N VAL A 30 -2.21 5.56 6.87
CA VAL A 30 -2.82 6.45 5.87
C VAL A 30 -4.21 6.92 6.31
N GLY A 31 -4.98 6.06 6.98
CA GLY A 31 -6.30 6.38 7.48
C GLY A 31 -7.22 6.90 6.37
N ASN A 32 -7.83 8.06 6.61
CA ASN A 32 -8.78 8.67 5.68
C ASN A 32 -8.12 9.59 4.63
N THR A 33 -6.79 9.72 4.61
CA THR A 33 -6.09 10.64 3.71
C THR A 33 -6.09 10.14 2.25
N ALA A 34 -6.12 8.82 2.03
CA ALA A 34 -6.19 8.22 0.70
C ALA A 34 -6.85 6.84 0.78
N LYS A 35 -7.46 6.38 -0.32
CA LYS A 35 -7.94 4.99 -0.43
C LYS A 35 -6.74 4.07 -0.58
N VAL A 36 -6.53 3.18 0.39
CA VAL A 36 -5.46 2.17 0.30
C VAL A 36 -6.00 0.89 -0.33
N VAL A 37 -5.30 0.40 -1.36
CA VAL A 37 -5.62 -0.85 -2.05
C VAL A 37 -4.42 -1.78 -1.95
N ILE A 38 -4.56 -2.86 -1.18
CA ILE A 38 -3.50 -3.85 -1.00
C ILE A 38 -3.68 -4.93 -2.05
N LEU A 39 -2.70 -5.08 -2.95
CA LEU A 39 -2.68 -6.10 -3.98
C LEU A 39 -1.64 -7.18 -3.65
N LYS A 40 -1.98 -8.43 -3.97
CA LYS A 40 -1.00 -9.53 -4.05
C LYS A 40 -0.31 -9.48 -5.42
N PRO A 41 0.89 -10.08 -5.58
CA PRO A 41 1.53 -10.23 -6.88
C PRO A 41 0.56 -10.84 -7.91
N GLY A 42 0.43 -10.20 -9.08
CA GLY A 42 -0.54 -10.59 -10.12
C GLY A 42 -1.96 -10.01 -9.96
N GLY A 43 -2.26 -9.32 -8.85
CA GLY A 43 -3.48 -8.54 -8.71
C GLY A 43 -3.49 -7.30 -9.61
N PHE A 44 -4.68 -6.86 -10.01
CA PHE A 44 -4.87 -5.67 -10.84
C PHE A 44 -5.86 -4.70 -10.19
N PHE A 45 -5.76 -3.44 -10.56
CA PHE A 45 -6.65 -2.37 -10.13
C PHE A 45 -7.00 -1.49 -11.34
N GLU A 46 -8.26 -1.10 -11.45
CA GLU A 46 -8.80 -0.23 -12.48
C GLU A 46 -9.48 0.98 -11.82
N LEU A 47 -9.42 2.14 -12.48
CA LEU A 47 -9.89 3.43 -11.96
C LEU A 47 -11.35 3.72 -12.33
#